data_AF-A0A2V6V5E5-F1
#
_entry.id   AF-A0A2V6V5E5-F1
#
_cell.length_a   1.000
_cell.length_b   1.000
_cell.length_c   1.000
_cell.angle_alpha   90.00
_cell.angle_beta   90.00
_cell.angle_gamma   90.00
#
_symmetry.space_group_name_H-M   'P 1'
#
loop_
_entity.id
_entity.type
_entity.pdbx_description
1 polymer ?
#
loop_
_entity_poly.entity_id
_entity_poly.type
_entity_poly.pdbx_seq_one_letter_code
_entity_poly.pdbx_strand_id
1 'polypeptide(L)'
;MGVSTARNAGWKAAKGEIIAYIDSDARADPDWLSYLDATFLESDVVGVGGPNLVPPEDPWVAKCVYRSPGGPTQVMLDDQSAEHIPGCNMAFRKWALEEIGGFDPIFTKAADDVDICWRLLDLGYRIGFSPSAVVWHHRRPSVKAFWRQQVGYGESEARLERKHPQKFNPWGHTFWAGRIYGPYPFFRPFRRPMIYQGLWGSAGFQSMYDPGGASLLTFLPRAMEFHFALLALAVLGVVVPWASILVGLGLGYSAWYCVASAVRAKLEGFATRDKPPTWFRGLRWRAVIAWLHFLEPLARDWGRLKGGLTPWRSASPEVRPRLSSRWWQRLQPFQRRVRWDCRGGVELEKHAFLERLTRRLAARGCAVGWNAEWQDWDLKFRRGALGEATLKVVVEHLGGPRRLLRLLTTIRPTRTVSWTQGLLLASGIALGAFGQHLPLPVISILLAALWFTPIREASRLEAAVQA
;
A
#
# COMPACT_ATOMS: atom_id res chain seq x y z
N MET A 1 -13.13 -12.69 -18.96
CA MET A 1 -13.36 -12.96 -17.53
C MET A 1 -12.10 -12.59 -16.76
N GLY A 2 -12.20 -12.05 -15.54
CA GLY A 2 -11.04 -11.70 -14.70
C GLY A 2 -10.60 -12.84 -13.78
N VAL A 3 -9.42 -12.72 -13.15
CA VAL A 3 -8.86 -13.73 -12.24
C VAL A 3 -9.81 -14.11 -11.10
N SER A 4 -10.39 -13.12 -10.40
CA SER A 4 -11.37 -13.37 -9.32
C SER A 4 -12.59 -14.15 -9.80
N THR A 5 -13.11 -13.83 -10.98
CA THR A 5 -14.28 -14.53 -11.54
C THR A 5 -13.96 -15.99 -11.83
N ALA A 6 -12.77 -16.28 -12.37
CA ALA A 6 -12.32 -17.63 -12.65
C ALA A 6 -12.10 -18.43 -11.35
N ARG A 7 -11.42 -17.83 -10.35
CA ARG A 7 -11.25 -18.43 -9.02
C ARG A 7 -12.60 -18.73 -8.36
N ASN A 8 -13.56 -17.83 -8.48
CA ASN A 8 -14.92 -18.03 -7.98
C ASN A 8 -15.68 -19.16 -8.66
N ALA A 9 -15.57 -19.30 -9.97
CA ALA A 9 -16.17 -20.44 -10.67
C ALA A 9 -15.55 -21.76 -10.19
N GLY A 10 -14.23 -21.80 -9.99
CA GLY A 10 -13.50 -22.96 -9.52
C GLY A 10 -13.95 -23.43 -8.13
N TRP A 11 -13.94 -22.55 -7.12
CA TRP A 11 -14.24 -22.97 -5.75
C TRP A 11 -15.71 -23.34 -5.53
N LYS A 12 -16.64 -22.71 -6.26
CA LYS A 12 -18.05 -23.06 -6.22
C LYS A 12 -18.31 -24.46 -6.77
N ALA A 13 -17.55 -24.88 -7.78
CA ALA A 13 -17.64 -26.22 -8.36
C ALA A 13 -16.89 -27.27 -7.53
N ALA A 14 -15.91 -26.85 -6.72
CA ALA A 14 -15.11 -27.76 -5.92
C ALA A 14 -15.91 -28.40 -4.77
N LYS A 15 -15.62 -29.68 -4.50
CA LYS A 15 -16.30 -30.50 -3.47
C LYS A 15 -15.50 -30.67 -2.18
N GLY A 16 -14.21 -30.31 -2.18
CA GLY A 16 -13.34 -30.43 -1.01
C GLY A 16 -13.63 -29.38 0.06
N GLU A 17 -13.27 -29.70 1.31
CA GLU A 17 -13.35 -28.78 2.45
C GLU A 17 -12.26 -27.70 2.41
N ILE A 18 -11.14 -28.00 1.76
CA ILE A 18 -10.03 -27.08 1.51
C ILE A 18 -9.96 -26.84 -0.01
N ILE A 19 -9.91 -25.57 -0.40
CA ILE A 19 -9.75 -25.15 -1.79
C ILE A 19 -8.34 -24.61 -1.97
N ALA A 20 -7.50 -25.37 -2.68
CA ALA A 20 -6.16 -24.97 -3.04
C ALA A 20 -6.13 -24.31 -4.43
N TYR A 21 -5.38 -23.22 -4.55
CA TYR A 21 -5.20 -22.44 -5.77
C TYR A 21 -3.73 -22.47 -6.19
N ILE A 22 -3.52 -22.69 -7.48
CA ILE A 22 -2.23 -22.59 -8.14
C ILE A 22 -2.41 -21.89 -9.47
N ASP A 23 -1.49 -21.00 -9.83
CA ASP A 23 -1.52 -20.31 -11.11
C ASP A 23 -1.05 -21.23 -12.24
N SER A 24 -1.52 -20.99 -13.47
CA SER A 24 -1.16 -21.81 -14.64
C SER A 24 0.32 -21.74 -15.03
N ASP A 25 1.03 -20.74 -14.53
CA ASP A 25 2.49 -20.56 -14.67
C ASP A 25 3.24 -20.96 -13.39
N ALA A 26 2.68 -21.87 -12.58
CA ALA A 26 3.33 -22.49 -11.43
C ALA A 26 3.27 -24.03 -11.46
N ARG A 27 4.28 -24.67 -10.85
CA ARG A 27 4.37 -26.12 -10.60
C ARG A 27 4.48 -26.35 -9.10
N ALA A 28 3.55 -27.11 -8.52
CA ALA A 28 3.59 -27.50 -7.13
C ALA A 28 4.72 -28.50 -6.85
N ASP A 29 5.28 -28.45 -5.64
CA ASP A 29 6.04 -29.58 -5.10
C ASP A 29 5.14 -30.83 -4.98
N PRO A 30 5.65 -32.07 -5.17
CA PRO A 30 4.84 -33.29 -5.07
C PRO A 30 4.07 -33.41 -3.74
N ASP A 31 4.66 -32.94 -2.64
CA ASP A 31 4.06 -33.01 -1.30
C ASP A 31 3.34 -31.72 -0.90
N TRP A 32 3.15 -30.78 -1.84
CA TRP A 32 2.56 -29.46 -1.60
C TRP A 32 1.22 -29.51 -0.87
N LEU A 33 0.30 -30.39 -1.30
CA LEU A 33 -1.00 -30.53 -0.65
C LEU A 33 -0.88 -31.10 0.77
N SER A 34 0.03 -32.05 0.99
CA SER A 34 0.29 -32.64 2.31
C SER A 34 0.79 -31.58 3.29
N TYR A 35 1.68 -30.67 2.87
CA TYR A 35 2.17 -29.58 3.72
C TYR A 35 1.12 -28.52 4.02
N LEU A 36 0.21 -28.24 3.07
CA LEU A 36 -0.92 -27.36 3.29
C LEU A 36 -1.90 -27.98 4.30
N ASP A 37 -2.26 -29.25 4.11
CA ASP A 37 -3.18 -29.98 4.98
C ASP A 37 -2.64 -30.11 6.41
N ALA A 38 -1.36 -30.49 6.56
CA ALA A 38 -0.69 -30.52 7.87
C ALA A 38 -0.81 -29.18 8.62
N THR A 39 -0.66 -28.06 7.92
CA THR A 39 -0.80 -26.73 8.54
C THR A 39 -2.24 -26.44 8.98
N PHE A 40 -3.25 -26.90 8.22
CA PHE A 40 -4.65 -26.79 8.61
C PHE A 40 -5.02 -27.71 9.79
N LEU A 41 -4.33 -28.83 9.97
CA LEU A 41 -4.53 -29.76 11.08
C LEU A 41 -3.84 -29.28 12.36
N GLU A 42 -2.65 -28.69 12.24
CA GLU A 42 -1.83 -28.26 13.36
C GLU A 42 -2.18 -26.86 13.87
N SER A 43 -2.97 -26.08 13.13
CA SER A 43 -3.26 -24.68 13.46
C SER A 43 -4.71 -24.28 13.15
N ASP A 44 -5.26 -23.41 13.99
CA ASP A 44 -6.55 -22.78 13.77
C ASP A 44 -6.42 -21.61 12.78
N VAL A 45 -6.29 -21.97 11.49
CA VAL A 45 -6.17 -21.04 10.37
C VAL A 45 -7.25 -21.33 9.32
N VAL A 46 -7.68 -20.27 8.65
CA VAL A 46 -8.70 -20.34 7.58
C VAL A 46 -8.09 -20.31 6.19
N GLY A 47 -6.82 -19.92 6.08
CA GLY A 47 -6.05 -19.97 4.86
C GLY A 47 -4.59 -20.30 5.13
N VAL A 48 -3.92 -20.94 4.18
CA VAL A 48 -2.50 -21.30 4.24
C VAL A 48 -1.87 -21.02 2.89
N GLY A 49 -0.69 -20.41 2.89
CA GLY A 49 0.15 -20.29 1.69
C GLY A 49 1.57 -20.74 1.97
N GLY A 50 2.43 -20.62 0.97
CA GLY A 50 3.83 -21.00 1.11
C GLY A 50 4.76 -20.26 0.15
N PRO A 51 6.05 -20.62 0.12
CA PRO A 51 7.02 -19.98 -0.75
C PRO A 51 6.67 -20.16 -2.24
N ASN A 52 6.99 -19.13 -3.04
CA ASN A 52 6.94 -19.23 -4.50
C ASN A 52 8.33 -18.92 -5.09
N LEU A 53 9.05 -19.98 -5.48
CA LEU A 53 10.43 -19.93 -5.95
C LEU A 53 10.49 -19.84 -7.47
N VAL A 54 11.58 -19.29 -8.00
CA VAL A 54 11.83 -19.31 -9.46
C VAL A 54 12.35 -20.69 -9.88
N PRO A 55 11.79 -21.33 -10.92
CA PRO A 55 12.29 -22.58 -11.46
C PRO A 55 13.77 -22.49 -11.88
N PRO A 56 14.63 -23.50 -11.62
CA PRO A 56 16.01 -23.52 -12.07
C PRO A 56 16.16 -23.44 -13.60
N GLU A 57 15.18 -23.95 -14.35
CA GLU A 57 15.11 -23.94 -15.82
C GLU A 57 14.74 -22.57 -16.41
N ASP A 58 14.28 -21.62 -15.59
CA ASP A 58 13.84 -20.32 -16.09
C ASP A 58 14.98 -19.53 -16.77
N PRO A 59 14.64 -18.71 -17.78
CA PRO A 59 15.59 -17.79 -18.38
C PRO A 59 16.23 -16.86 -17.33
N TRP A 60 17.50 -16.51 -17.51
CA TRP A 60 18.22 -15.64 -16.58
C TRP A 60 17.52 -14.31 -16.32
N VAL A 61 16.74 -13.77 -17.27
CA VAL A 61 15.94 -12.55 -17.06
C VAL A 61 14.82 -12.78 -16.03
N ALA A 62 14.12 -13.92 -16.09
CA ALA A 62 13.11 -14.29 -15.11
C ALA A 62 13.73 -14.43 -13.71
N LYS A 63 14.95 -14.97 -13.63
CA LYS A 63 15.75 -15.02 -12.39
C LYS A 63 16.16 -13.62 -11.87
N CYS A 64 16.42 -12.65 -12.77
CA CYS A 64 16.61 -11.25 -12.38
C CYS A 64 15.30 -10.64 -11.86
N VAL A 65 14.17 -10.89 -12.51
CA VAL A 65 12.85 -10.42 -12.07
C VAL A 65 12.50 -10.97 -10.69
N TYR A 66 12.77 -12.24 -10.41
CA TYR A 66 12.59 -12.85 -9.08
C TYR A 66 13.33 -12.09 -7.96
N ARG A 67 14.50 -11.51 -8.28
CA ARG A 67 15.36 -10.77 -7.35
C ARG A 67 15.12 -9.27 -7.36
N SER A 68 14.11 -8.83 -8.09
CA SER A 68 13.72 -7.44 -8.22
C SER A 68 12.47 -7.18 -7.38
N PRO A 69 12.23 -5.92 -6.98
CA PRO A 69 11.05 -5.58 -6.20
C PRO A 69 9.74 -5.81 -6.97
N GLY A 70 8.62 -5.77 -6.24
CA GLY A 70 7.29 -5.85 -6.82
C GLY A 70 6.85 -7.26 -7.21
N GLY A 71 7.55 -8.30 -6.78
CA GLY A 71 7.12 -9.70 -6.91
C GLY A 71 5.99 -10.07 -5.93
N PRO A 72 5.23 -11.14 -6.23
CA PRO A 72 4.23 -11.68 -5.32
C PRO A 72 4.93 -12.38 -4.15
N THR A 73 5.01 -11.69 -3.01
CA THR A 73 5.69 -12.16 -1.79
C THR A 73 4.71 -12.18 -0.63
N GLN A 74 4.83 -13.21 0.21
CA GLN A 74 4.09 -13.29 1.46
C GLN A 74 4.48 -12.16 2.42
N VAL A 75 3.54 -11.73 3.25
CA VAL A 75 3.78 -10.76 4.31
C VAL A 75 3.59 -11.47 5.63
N MET A 76 4.68 -11.95 6.22
CA MET A 76 4.67 -12.71 7.47
C MET A 76 4.43 -11.79 8.66
N LEU A 77 3.58 -12.16 9.60
CA LEU A 77 3.39 -11.48 10.89
C LEU A 77 4.31 -12.04 11.98
N ASP A 78 4.54 -13.35 11.92
CA ASP A 78 5.46 -14.13 12.73
C ASP A 78 5.93 -15.35 11.91
N ASP A 79 6.53 -16.35 12.56
CA ASP A 79 7.11 -17.52 11.89
C ASP A 79 6.08 -18.47 11.26
N GLN A 80 4.81 -18.38 11.66
CA GLN A 80 3.75 -19.31 11.27
C GLN A 80 2.52 -18.62 10.67
N SER A 81 2.36 -17.31 10.87
CA SER A 81 1.20 -16.55 10.41
C SER A 81 1.57 -15.42 9.45
N ALA A 82 0.67 -15.15 8.51
CA ALA A 82 0.86 -14.15 7.48
C ALA A 82 -0.32 -13.18 7.41
N GLU A 83 -0.03 -11.92 7.11
CA GLU A 83 -1.03 -10.93 6.71
C GLU A 83 -1.47 -11.14 5.26
N HIS A 84 -0.57 -11.67 4.43
CA HIS A 84 -0.84 -11.92 3.01
C HIS A 84 -0.07 -13.14 2.52
N ILE A 85 -0.79 -14.00 1.79
CA ILE A 85 -0.23 -15.13 1.04
C ILE A 85 -0.47 -14.89 -0.46
N PRO A 86 0.53 -15.11 -1.34
CA PRO A 86 0.38 -14.76 -2.75
C PRO A 86 -0.60 -15.65 -3.52
N GLY A 87 -1.27 -15.07 -4.51
CA GLY A 87 -2.26 -15.77 -5.33
C GLY A 87 -1.77 -17.04 -6.05
N CYS A 88 -0.46 -17.15 -6.30
CA CYS A 88 0.12 -18.32 -6.95
C CYS A 88 0.33 -19.52 -6.03
N ASN A 89 0.17 -19.35 -4.71
CA ASN A 89 0.33 -20.39 -3.69
C ASN A 89 -0.53 -20.09 -2.46
N MET A 90 -1.80 -20.46 -2.53
CA MET A 90 -2.75 -20.25 -1.45
C MET A 90 -3.81 -21.34 -1.40
N ALA A 91 -4.26 -21.67 -0.21
CA ALA A 91 -5.39 -22.54 0.05
C ALA A 91 -6.26 -21.93 1.14
N PHE A 92 -7.57 -22.16 1.07
CA PHE A 92 -8.53 -21.67 2.05
C PHE A 92 -9.54 -22.74 2.42
N ARG A 93 -10.03 -22.70 3.66
CA ARG A 93 -11.22 -23.47 4.03
C ARG A 93 -12.41 -22.98 3.22
N LYS A 94 -13.18 -23.92 2.66
CA LYS A 94 -14.32 -23.61 1.79
C LYS A 94 -15.36 -22.76 2.51
N TRP A 95 -15.67 -23.08 3.77
CA TRP A 95 -16.61 -22.31 4.58
C TRP A 95 -16.18 -20.84 4.76
N ALA A 96 -14.88 -20.58 4.87
CA ALA A 96 -14.36 -19.22 5.03
C ALA A 96 -14.50 -18.42 3.73
N LEU A 97 -14.36 -19.07 2.57
CA LEU A 97 -14.69 -18.48 1.27
C LEU A 97 -16.18 -18.17 1.16
N GLU A 98 -17.05 -19.06 1.62
CA GLU A 98 -18.51 -18.87 1.60
C GLU A 98 -18.92 -17.68 2.45
N GLU A 99 -18.36 -17.56 3.66
CA GLU A 99 -18.66 -16.48 4.61
C GLU A 99 -18.34 -15.09 4.05
N ILE A 100 -17.19 -14.94 3.38
CA ILE A 100 -16.79 -13.65 2.78
C ILE A 100 -17.31 -13.47 1.34
N GLY A 101 -18.01 -14.46 0.78
CA GLY A 101 -18.51 -14.44 -0.60
C GLY A 101 -17.44 -14.64 -1.69
N GLY A 102 -16.29 -15.22 -1.34
CA GLY A 102 -15.19 -15.52 -2.26
C GLY A 102 -14.38 -14.30 -2.69
N PHE A 103 -13.77 -14.36 -3.88
CA PHE A 103 -12.95 -13.27 -4.45
C PHE A 103 -13.84 -12.16 -5.02
N ASP A 104 -13.45 -10.90 -4.86
CA ASP A 104 -14.22 -9.78 -5.42
C ASP A 104 -13.95 -9.62 -6.94
N PRO A 105 -14.97 -9.72 -7.81
CA PRO A 105 -14.81 -9.59 -9.26
C PRO A 105 -14.28 -8.23 -9.75
N ILE A 106 -14.25 -7.20 -8.90
CA ILE A 106 -13.61 -5.92 -9.23
C ILE A 106 -12.12 -6.08 -9.56
N PHE A 107 -11.47 -7.09 -8.96
CA PHE A 107 -10.08 -7.43 -9.20
C PHE A 107 -9.97 -8.39 -10.38
N THR A 108 -9.64 -7.84 -11.54
CA THR A 108 -9.58 -8.61 -12.79
C THR A 108 -8.19 -9.13 -13.12
N LYS A 109 -7.14 -8.56 -12.53
CA LYS A 109 -5.73 -8.83 -12.88
C LYS A 109 -4.84 -9.20 -11.70
N ALA A 110 -5.02 -8.54 -10.56
CA ALA A 110 -4.18 -8.67 -9.37
C ALA A 110 -4.89 -8.06 -8.14
N ALA A 111 -4.27 -8.20 -6.96
CA ALA A 111 -4.71 -7.71 -5.66
C ALA A 111 -5.96 -8.40 -5.08
N ASP A 112 -6.47 -9.42 -5.76
CA ASP A 112 -7.56 -10.25 -5.24
C ASP A 112 -7.10 -11.18 -4.11
N ASP A 113 -5.83 -11.60 -4.14
CA ASP A 113 -5.11 -12.28 -3.05
C ASP A 113 -4.94 -11.39 -1.81
N VAL A 114 -4.57 -10.12 -1.99
CA VAL A 114 -4.49 -9.15 -0.89
C VAL A 114 -5.86 -8.88 -0.28
N ASP A 115 -6.87 -8.64 -1.13
CA ASP A 115 -8.24 -8.34 -0.69
C ASP A 115 -8.86 -9.47 0.13
N ILE A 116 -8.69 -10.72 -0.31
CA ILE A 116 -9.27 -11.87 0.39
C ILE A 116 -8.60 -12.08 1.75
N CYS A 117 -7.27 -11.92 1.82
CA CYS A 117 -6.53 -12.05 3.08
C CYS A 117 -6.98 -10.99 4.09
N TRP A 118 -7.06 -9.72 3.67
CA TRP A 118 -7.50 -8.65 4.57
C TRP A 118 -8.95 -8.82 5.02
N ARG A 119 -9.88 -9.24 4.16
CA ARG A 119 -11.26 -9.50 4.58
C ARG A 119 -11.37 -10.61 5.62
N LEU A 120 -10.57 -11.67 5.51
CA LEU A 120 -10.53 -12.74 6.51
C LEU A 120 -9.93 -12.25 7.84
N LEU A 121 -8.83 -11.50 7.78
CA LEU A 121 -8.19 -10.91 8.97
C LEU A 121 -9.10 -9.90 9.68
N ASP A 122 -9.85 -9.09 8.92
CA ASP A 122 -10.79 -8.10 9.47
C ASP A 122 -11.99 -8.78 10.19
N LEU A 123 -12.28 -10.06 9.90
CA LEU A 123 -13.23 -10.90 10.65
C LEU A 123 -12.59 -11.58 11.89
N GLY A 124 -11.30 -11.36 12.14
CA GLY A 124 -10.57 -11.95 13.26
C GLY A 124 -9.98 -13.33 12.99
N TYR A 125 -10.07 -13.85 11.76
CA TYR A 125 -9.45 -15.12 11.39
C TYR A 125 -7.94 -15.02 11.24
N ARG A 126 -7.26 -16.17 11.25
CA ARG A 126 -5.81 -16.28 11.05
C ARG A 126 -5.46 -16.94 9.71
N ILE A 127 -4.39 -16.46 9.10
CA ILE A 127 -3.82 -17.03 7.87
C ILE A 127 -2.44 -17.60 8.23
N GLY A 128 -2.25 -18.88 7.96
CA GLY A 128 -1.01 -19.61 8.18
C GLY A 128 -0.03 -19.50 7.02
N PHE A 129 1.22 -19.80 7.32
CA PHE A 129 2.29 -19.94 6.33
C PHE A 129 3.01 -21.27 6.55
N SER A 130 3.02 -22.09 5.50
CA SER A 130 3.74 -23.35 5.47
C SER A 130 5.05 -23.16 4.71
N PRO A 131 6.23 -23.16 5.37
CA PRO A 131 7.51 -22.97 4.70
C PRO A 131 7.86 -24.13 3.75
N SER A 132 7.25 -25.30 3.95
CA SER A 132 7.45 -26.51 3.13
C SER A 132 6.51 -26.60 1.93
N ALA A 133 5.37 -25.90 1.95
CA ALA A 133 4.41 -25.87 0.85
C ALA A 133 4.93 -25.00 -0.32
N VAL A 134 5.98 -25.46 -1.00
CA VAL A 134 6.66 -24.71 -2.06
C VAL A 134 5.96 -24.87 -3.40
N VAL A 135 5.88 -23.77 -4.15
CA VAL A 135 5.60 -23.80 -5.60
C VAL A 135 6.75 -23.19 -6.39
N TRP A 136 6.98 -23.74 -7.57
CA TRP A 136 7.89 -23.20 -8.58
C TRP A 136 7.09 -22.32 -9.55
N HIS A 137 7.22 -21.01 -9.43
CA HIS A 137 6.42 -20.03 -10.18
C HIS A 137 7.27 -19.27 -11.21
N HIS A 138 6.92 -19.42 -12.49
CA HIS A 138 7.63 -18.83 -13.61
C HIS A 138 7.54 -17.30 -13.58
N ARG A 139 8.69 -16.62 -13.65
CA ARG A 139 8.70 -15.15 -13.67
C ARG A 139 8.64 -14.61 -15.09
N ARG A 140 8.30 -13.32 -15.20
CA ARG A 140 8.21 -12.66 -16.51
C ARG A 140 9.56 -12.76 -17.25
N PRO A 141 9.60 -13.28 -18.49
CA PRO A 141 10.84 -13.59 -19.18
C PRO A 141 11.51 -12.37 -19.83
N SER A 142 10.91 -11.17 -19.71
CA SER A 142 11.44 -9.94 -20.31
C SER A 142 11.16 -8.71 -19.45
N VAL A 143 11.99 -7.68 -19.59
CA VAL A 143 11.82 -6.36 -18.95
C VAL A 143 10.49 -5.71 -19.35
N LYS A 144 10.08 -5.87 -20.61
CA LYS A 144 8.79 -5.35 -21.12
C LYS A 144 7.60 -6.02 -20.43
N ALA A 145 7.67 -7.33 -20.21
CA ALA A 145 6.63 -8.07 -19.49
C ALA A 145 6.61 -7.69 -18.00
N PHE A 146 7.78 -7.51 -17.39
CA PHE A 146 7.90 -6.97 -16.02
C PHE A 146 7.25 -5.59 -15.88
N TRP A 147 7.57 -4.64 -16.78
CA TRP A 147 6.96 -3.30 -16.79
C TRP A 147 5.43 -3.37 -16.82
N ARG A 148 4.87 -4.16 -17.76
CA ARG A 148 3.42 -4.34 -17.87
C ARG A 148 2.79 -4.94 -16.61
N GLN A 149 3.47 -5.88 -15.97
CA GLN A 149 3.03 -6.47 -14.71
C GLN A 149 2.98 -5.42 -13.59
N GLN A 150 4.05 -4.63 -13.42
CA GLN A 150 4.11 -3.59 -12.38
C GLN A 150 3.07 -2.49 -12.61
N VAL A 151 2.82 -2.09 -13.86
CA VAL A 151 1.71 -1.18 -14.20
C VAL A 151 0.35 -1.80 -13.82
N GLY A 152 0.13 -3.08 -14.14
CA GLY A 152 -1.11 -3.79 -13.81
C GLY A 152 -1.32 -3.93 -12.30
N TYR A 153 -0.23 -4.15 -11.54
CA TYR A 153 -0.29 -4.12 -10.09
C TYR A 153 -0.66 -2.72 -9.60
N GLY A 154 -0.06 -1.65 -10.14
CA GLY A 154 -0.36 -0.26 -9.76
C GLY A 154 -1.82 0.11 -9.99
N GLU A 155 -2.39 -0.30 -11.13
CA GLU A 155 -3.82 -0.15 -11.42
C GLU A 155 -4.69 -0.86 -10.37
N SER A 156 -4.24 -2.02 -9.89
CA SER A 156 -4.97 -2.85 -8.92
C SER A 156 -4.84 -2.30 -7.50
N GLU A 157 -3.69 -1.76 -7.11
CA GLU A 157 -3.52 -1.02 -5.86
C GLU A 157 -4.45 0.21 -5.78
N ALA A 158 -4.68 0.91 -6.89
CA ALA A 158 -5.62 2.02 -6.91
C ALA A 158 -7.08 1.59 -6.67
N ARG A 159 -7.44 0.33 -6.99
CA ARG A 159 -8.74 -0.25 -6.65
C ARG A 159 -8.75 -0.75 -5.21
N LEU A 160 -7.66 -1.37 -4.79
CA LEU A 160 -7.47 -1.90 -3.44
C LEU A 160 -7.53 -0.76 -2.40
N GLU A 161 -6.90 0.38 -2.66
CA GLU A 161 -6.96 1.57 -1.80
C GLU A 161 -8.38 2.12 -1.66
N ARG A 162 -9.19 2.07 -2.73
CA ARG A 162 -10.59 2.50 -2.66
C ARG A 162 -11.43 1.61 -1.76
N LYS A 163 -11.12 0.31 -1.73
CA LYS A 163 -11.83 -0.69 -0.92
C LYS A 163 -11.32 -0.75 0.52
N HIS A 164 -10.01 -0.59 0.72
CA HIS A 164 -9.31 -0.73 2.01
C HIS A 164 -8.42 0.47 2.35
N PRO A 165 -8.91 1.71 2.35
CA PRO A 165 -8.07 2.91 2.54
C PRO A 165 -7.36 2.99 3.87
N GLN A 166 -7.88 2.33 4.91
CA GLN A 166 -7.25 2.23 6.22
C GLN A 166 -5.91 1.51 6.15
N LYS A 167 -5.71 0.63 5.15
CA LYS A 167 -4.46 -0.08 4.89
C LYS A 167 -3.49 0.74 4.02
N PHE A 168 -3.81 1.99 3.68
CA PHE A 168 -2.99 2.82 2.80
C PHE A 168 -2.69 4.21 3.38
N ASN A 169 -1.51 4.72 3.08
CA ASN A 169 -1.16 6.12 3.32
C ASN A 169 -1.84 7.05 2.28
N PRO A 170 -1.89 8.38 2.54
CA PRO A 170 -2.45 9.36 1.61
C PRO A 170 -1.95 9.29 0.16
N TRP A 171 -0.75 8.78 -0.06
CA TRP A 171 -0.07 8.69 -1.36
C TRP A 171 -0.17 7.30 -2.00
N GLY A 172 -0.93 6.37 -1.41
CA GLY A 172 -1.22 5.07 -1.98
C GLY A 172 -0.20 3.98 -1.67
N HIS A 173 0.64 4.17 -0.66
CA HIS A 173 1.47 3.08 -0.14
C HIS A 173 0.69 2.26 0.87
N THR A 174 0.70 0.95 0.68
CA THR A 174 0.14 -0.02 1.64
C THR A 174 0.97 -0.06 2.91
N PHE A 175 0.32 -0.03 4.05
CA PHE A 175 0.91 -0.41 5.33
C PHE A 175 0.74 -1.91 5.51
N TRP A 176 1.86 -2.58 5.65
CA TRP A 176 1.91 -3.98 6.04
C TRP A 176 2.32 -4.04 7.51
N ALA A 177 1.56 -4.80 8.30
CA ALA A 177 1.89 -5.13 9.69
C ALA A 177 2.97 -6.21 9.80
N GLY A 178 3.34 -6.81 8.65
CA GLY A 178 4.31 -7.90 8.60
C GLY A 178 5.59 -7.61 9.37
N ARG A 179 6.11 -8.62 10.06
CA ARG A 179 7.34 -8.57 10.84
C ARG A 179 8.11 -9.85 10.58
N ILE A 180 9.36 -9.70 10.16
CA ILE A 180 10.25 -10.85 9.96
C ILE A 180 11.58 -10.56 10.63
N TYR A 181 12.38 -11.60 10.82
CA TYR A 181 13.79 -11.45 11.14
C TYR A 181 14.46 -10.57 10.08
N GLY A 182 14.78 -9.34 10.47
CA GLY A 182 15.37 -8.33 9.60
C GLY A 182 16.70 -7.84 10.17
N PRO A 183 17.69 -7.52 9.33
CA PRO A 183 18.81 -6.70 9.79
C PRO A 183 18.26 -5.34 10.25
N TYR A 184 18.70 -4.87 11.41
CA TYR A 184 18.33 -3.56 11.95
C TYR A 184 18.51 -2.42 10.93
N PRO A 185 17.82 -1.27 11.11
CA PRO A 185 17.93 -0.11 10.23
C PRO A 185 19.37 0.28 9.90
N PHE A 186 19.53 0.90 8.73
CA PHE A 186 20.77 1.26 8.04
C PHE A 186 21.87 1.98 8.87
N PHE A 187 21.62 2.38 10.12
CA PHE A 187 22.57 3.09 11.01
C PHE A 187 23.37 2.19 11.97
N ARG A 188 23.42 0.87 11.77
CA ARG A 188 24.41 -0.02 12.45
C ARG A 188 25.45 -0.70 11.53
N PRO A 189 25.92 -0.14 10.39
CA PRO A 189 26.93 -0.80 9.57
C PRO A 189 28.27 -0.95 10.29
N PHE A 190 28.48 -0.22 11.39
CA PHE A 190 29.68 -0.26 12.23
C PHE A 190 29.58 -1.17 13.45
N ARG A 191 28.50 -1.94 13.62
CA ARG A 191 28.37 -2.91 14.72
C ARG A 191 28.41 -4.34 14.20
N ARG A 192 29.19 -5.19 14.87
CA ARG A 192 29.23 -6.63 14.58
C ARG A 192 27.82 -7.22 14.75
N PRO A 193 27.41 -8.20 13.92
CA PRO A 193 26.20 -8.98 14.17
C PRO A 193 26.24 -9.53 15.59
N MET A 194 25.15 -9.37 16.35
CA MET A 194 25.07 -9.81 17.74
C MET A 194 23.97 -10.88 17.84
N ILE A 195 24.29 -12.02 18.43
CA ILE A 195 23.32 -13.08 18.77
C ILE A 195 22.73 -12.71 20.13
N TYR A 196 21.42 -12.58 20.20
CA TYR A 196 20.70 -12.22 21.42
C TYR A 196 20.26 -13.51 22.11
N GLN A 197 20.65 -13.71 23.37
CA GLN A 197 20.39 -14.96 24.10
C GLN A 197 19.27 -14.82 25.18
N GLY A 198 18.40 -13.81 25.07
CA GLY A 198 17.35 -13.56 26.06
C GLY A 198 17.89 -13.14 27.44
N LEU A 199 17.00 -12.96 28.42
CA LEU A 199 17.38 -12.64 29.79
C LEU A 199 18.23 -13.79 30.37
N TRP A 200 19.44 -13.48 30.83
CA TRP A 200 20.40 -14.45 31.40
C TRP A 200 20.90 -15.56 30.47
N GLY A 201 20.80 -15.39 29.14
CA GLY A 201 21.26 -16.44 28.21
C GLY A 201 20.31 -17.64 28.12
N SER A 202 19.09 -17.51 28.67
CA SER A 202 18.12 -18.61 28.80
C SER A 202 17.37 -18.94 27.50
N ALA A 203 17.42 -18.07 26.48
CA ALA A 203 16.80 -18.31 25.20
C ALA A 203 17.87 -18.61 24.14
N GLY A 204 17.74 -19.73 23.44
CA GLY A 204 18.68 -20.14 22.39
C GLY A 204 18.87 -19.06 21.31
N PHE A 205 17.80 -18.33 20.99
CA PHE A 205 17.79 -17.13 20.14
C PHE A 205 16.63 -16.21 20.56
N GLN A 206 16.87 -14.92 20.73
CA GLN A 206 15.78 -13.95 20.89
C GLN A 206 15.17 -13.63 19.52
N SER A 207 13.86 -13.82 19.37
CA SER A 207 13.17 -13.41 18.15
C SER A 207 13.11 -11.90 18.03
N MET A 208 13.84 -11.34 17.06
CA MET A 208 13.80 -9.93 16.74
C MET A 208 12.98 -9.74 15.46
N TYR A 209 11.70 -9.50 15.66
CA TYR A 209 10.79 -9.11 14.60
C TYR A 209 10.95 -7.61 14.35
N ASP A 210 11.53 -7.23 13.21
CA ASP A 210 11.50 -5.84 12.75
C ASP A 210 10.16 -5.66 12.02
N PRO A 211 9.32 -4.65 12.33
CA PRO A 211 8.23 -4.28 11.43
C PRO A 211 8.81 -4.14 10.03
N GLY A 212 8.35 -4.99 9.12
CA GLY A 212 8.76 -5.14 7.73
C GLY A 212 8.38 -3.90 6.92
N GLY A 213 8.96 -2.77 7.28
CA GLY A 213 9.00 -1.54 6.56
C GLY A 213 10.45 -1.29 6.22
N ALA A 214 10.75 -1.27 4.93
CA ALA A 214 11.99 -0.71 4.42
C ALA A 214 12.33 0.54 5.25
N SER A 215 13.49 0.57 5.90
CA SER A 215 14.02 1.77 6.56
C SER A 215 13.71 3.00 5.70
N LEU A 216 13.39 4.15 6.31
CA LEU A 216 12.98 5.37 5.58
C LEU A 216 13.81 5.59 4.30
N LEU A 217 15.12 5.36 4.41
CA LEU A 217 16.08 5.41 3.32
C LEU A 217 15.79 4.43 2.18
N THR A 218 15.58 3.15 2.45
CA THR A 218 15.23 2.15 1.43
C THR A 218 13.82 2.32 0.84
N PHE A 219 12.95 3.08 1.50
CA PHE A 219 11.62 3.42 1.00
C PHE A 219 11.63 4.57 -0.01
N LEU A 220 12.49 5.58 0.19
CA LEU A 220 12.48 6.81 -0.62
C LEU A 220 12.54 6.57 -2.14
N PRO A 221 13.47 5.79 -2.71
CA PRO A 221 13.55 5.60 -4.17
C PRO A 221 12.35 4.84 -4.75
N ARG A 222 11.49 4.28 -3.90
CA ARG A 222 10.26 3.58 -4.28
C ARG A 222 9.01 4.41 -4.01
N ALA A 223 9.16 5.57 -3.37
CA ALA A 223 8.08 6.44 -2.97
C ALA A 223 7.71 7.39 -4.11
N MET A 224 6.44 7.42 -4.50
CA MET A 224 5.93 8.37 -5.50
C MET A 224 6.20 9.83 -5.11
N GLU A 225 6.15 10.13 -3.81
CA GLU A 225 6.47 11.42 -3.20
C GLU A 225 7.89 11.88 -3.51
N PHE A 226 8.84 10.94 -3.50
CA PHE A 226 10.23 11.21 -3.80
C PHE A 226 10.42 11.58 -5.28
N HIS A 227 9.75 10.87 -6.20
CA HIS A 227 9.79 11.20 -7.63
C HIS A 227 9.20 12.58 -7.92
N PHE A 228 8.05 12.90 -7.33
CA PHE A 228 7.44 14.23 -7.47
C PHE A 228 8.30 15.33 -6.84
N ALA A 229 8.92 15.07 -5.69
CA ALA A 229 9.83 16.02 -5.07
C ALA A 229 11.05 16.31 -5.96
N LEU A 230 11.66 15.29 -6.57
CA LEU A 230 12.78 15.48 -7.50
C LEU A 230 12.37 16.24 -8.75
N LEU A 231 11.19 15.97 -9.30
CA LEU A 231 10.67 16.73 -10.45
C LEU A 231 10.43 18.21 -10.09
N ALA A 232 9.84 18.47 -8.93
CA ALA A 232 9.62 19.84 -8.46
C ALA A 232 10.95 20.58 -8.21
N LEU A 233 11.93 19.92 -7.62
CA LEU A 233 13.28 20.47 -7.41
C LEU A 233 14.01 20.70 -8.74
N ALA A 234 13.80 19.86 -9.76
CA ALA A 234 14.38 20.05 -11.08
C ALA A 234 13.82 21.30 -11.78
N VAL A 235 12.51 21.54 -11.66
CA VAL A 235 11.89 22.78 -12.15
C VAL A 235 12.43 23.99 -11.39
N LEU A 236 12.56 23.89 -10.06
CA LEU A 236 13.13 24.94 -9.23
C LEU A 236 14.61 25.23 -9.58
N GLY A 237 15.35 24.18 -9.95
CA GLY A 237 16.77 24.22 -10.34
C GLY A 237 17.08 25.13 -11.53
N VAL A 238 16.09 25.44 -12.36
CA VAL A 238 16.21 26.40 -13.47
C VAL A 238 16.47 27.82 -12.96
N VAL A 239 15.85 28.18 -11.83
CA VAL A 239 15.93 29.53 -11.24
C VAL A 239 16.89 29.55 -10.05
N VAL A 240 17.05 28.41 -9.37
CA VAL A 240 17.75 28.30 -8.09
C VAL A 240 18.83 27.21 -8.20
N PRO A 241 20.10 27.59 -8.46
CA PRO A 241 21.16 26.63 -8.79
C PRO A 241 21.38 25.52 -7.73
N TRP A 242 21.21 25.81 -6.44
CA TRP A 242 21.38 24.79 -5.39
C TRP A 242 20.31 23.69 -5.45
N ALA A 243 19.13 23.95 -6.01
CA ALA A 243 18.10 22.93 -6.14
C ALA A 243 18.54 21.82 -7.12
N SER A 244 19.32 22.17 -8.15
CA SER A 244 19.95 21.21 -9.06
C SER A 244 20.96 20.30 -8.35
N ILE A 245 21.64 20.79 -7.31
CA ILE A 245 22.50 19.96 -6.45
C ILE A 245 21.67 18.91 -5.71
N LEU A 246 20.53 19.29 -5.13
CA LEU A 246 19.64 18.34 -4.46
C LEU A 246 19.04 17.30 -5.41
N VAL A 247 18.71 17.70 -6.64
CA VAL A 247 18.28 16.76 -7.69
C VAL A 247 19.40 15.77 -7.98
N GLY A 248 20.65 16.25 -8.16
CA GLY A 248 21.82 15.41 -8.35
C GLY A 248 22.04 14.42 -7.20
N LEU A 249 21.89 14.86 -5.95
CA LEU A 249 21.98 14.01 -4.77
C LEU A 249 20.87 12.95 -4.74
N GLY A 250 19.63 13.31 -5.06
CA GLY A 250 18.51 12.38 -5.09
C GLY A 250 18.59 11.34 -6.21
N LEU A 251 19.02 11.75 -7.41
CA LEU A 251 19.29 10.83 -8.52
C LEU A 251 20.49 9.93 -8.21
N GLY A 252 21.56 10.49 -7.64
CA GLY A 252 22.73 9.74 -7.18
C GLY A 252 22.37 8.72 -6.10
N TYR A 253 21.51 9.09 -5.15
CA TYR A 253 20.99 8.19 -4.14
C TYR A 253 20.16 7.05 -4.73
N SER A 254 19.30 7.35 -5.71
CA SER A 254 18.49 6.34 -6.42
C SER A 254 19.37 5.37 -7.21
N ALA A 255 20.36 5.89 -7.92
CA ALA A 255 21.34 5.09 -8.65
C ALA A 255 22.14 4.19 -7.70
N TRP A 256 22.63 4.75 -6.59
CA TRP A 256 23.32 4.00 -5.55
C TRP A 256 22.42 2.89 -4.98
N TYR A 257 21.15 3.18 -4.66
CA TYR A 257 20.21 2.19 -4.15
C TYR A 257 20.03 1.01 -5.13
N CYS A 258 19.89 1.31 -6.43
CA CYS A 258 19.75 0.30 -7.47
C CYS A 258 21.01 -0.58 -7.58
N VAL A 259 22.19 0.03 -7.56
CA VAL A 259 23.48 -0.68 -7.60
C VAL A 259 23.70 -1.49 -6.34
N ALA A 260 23.45 -0.93 -5.16
CA ALA A 260 23.60 -1.61 -3.88
C ALA A 260 22.68 -2.83 -3.78
N SER A 261 21.43 -2.71 -4.23
CA SER A 261 20.48 -3.83 -4.30
C SER A 261 20.97 -4.91 -5.27
N ALA A 262 21.47 -4.51 -6.44
CA ALA A 262 22.04 -5.42 -7.41
C ALA A 262 23.31 -6.13 -6.92
N VAL A 263 24.15 -5.48 -6.11
CA VAL A 263 25.36 -6.07 -5.50
C VAL A 263 24.98 -7.08 -4.41
N ARG A 264 23.95 -6.79 -3.60
CA ARG A 264 23.46 -7.68 -2.53
C ARG A 264 22.65 -8.88 -3.05
N ALA A 265 22.14 -8.82 -4.28
CA ALA A 265 21.37 -9.91 -4.86
C ALA A 265 22.21 -11.20 -4.95
N LYS A 266 21.70 -12.29 -4.38
CA LYS A 266 22.32 -13.63 -4.45
C LYS A 266 22.17 -14.21 -5.85
N LEU A 267 23.25 -14.44 -6.57
CA LEU A 267 23.22 -14.93 -7.97
C LEU A 267 23.23 -16.47 -8.08
N GLU A 268 22.97 -17.17 -6.98
CA GLU A 268 22.83 -18.64 -6.95
C GLU A 268 21.73 -19.10 -7.92
N GLY A 269 21.96 -20.20 -8.62
CA GLY A 269 21.01 -20.75 -9.58
C GLY A 269 20.93 -20.03 -10.94
N PHE A 270 21.70 -18.97 -11.20
CA PHE A 270 21.84 -18.40 -12.55
C PHE A 270 22.68 -19.28 -13.48
N ALA A 271 23.71 -19.90 -12.93
CA ALA A 271 24.57 -20.82 -13.64
C ALA A 271 23.81 -22.12 -13.93
N THR A 272 23.88 -22.59 -15.17
CA THR A 272 23.51 -23.95 -15.55
C THR A 272 24.77 -24.72 -15.92
N ARG A 273 24.70 -26.06 -15.95
CA ARG A 273 25.83 -26.93 -16.32
C ARG A 273 26.48 -26.50 -17.65
N ASP A 274 25.67 -26.01 -18.60
CA ASP A 274 26.12 -25.58 -19.93
C ASP A 274 26.53 -24.09 -20.00
N LYS A 275 26.21 -23.29 -18.97
CA LYS A 275 26.45 -21.84 -18.95
C LYS A 275 27.01 -21.42 -17.59
N PRO A 276 28.32 -21.66 -17.34
CA PRO A 276 28.94 -21.25 -16.08
C PRO A 276 28.93 -19.73 -15.92
N PRO A 277 29.01 -19.24 -14.68
CA PRO A 277 29.07 -17.81 -14.40
C PRO A 277 30.45 -17.29 -14.84
N THR A 278 30.46 -16.34 -15.76
CA THR A 278 31.66 -15.54 -16.08
C THR A 278 31.51 -14.15 -15.46
N TRP A 279 32.63 -13.45 -15.26
CA TRP A 279 32.61 -12.08 -14.72
C TRP A 279 31.67 -11.16 -15.52
N PHE A 280 31.75 -11.19 -16.86
CA PHE A 280 30.87 -10.42 -17.75
C PHE A 280 29.38 -10.81 -17.62
N ARG A 281 29.07 -12.10 -17.47
CA ARG A 281 27.68 -12.55 -17.25
C ARG A 281 27.16 -12.07 -15.89
N GLY A 282 27.97 -12.19 -14.85
CA GLY A 282 27.65 -11.67 -13.51
C GLY A 282 27.36 -10.17 -13.54
N LEU A 283 28.23 -9.39 -14.21
CA LEU A 283 28.03 -7.94 -14.38
C LEU A 283 26.73 -7.64 -15.12
N ARG A 284 26.45 -8.37 -16.21
CA ARG A 284 25.20 -8.23 -16.98
C ARG A 284 23.97 -8.54 -16.13
N TRP A 285 23.98 -9.61 -15.33
CA TRP A 285 22.85 -9.95 -14.45
C TRP A 285 22.61 -8.87 -13.40
N ARG A 286 23.67 -8.36 -12.77
CA ARG A 286 23.58 -7.26 -11.81
C ARG A 286 23.08 -5.97 -12.47
N ALA A 287 23.55 -5.64 -13.67
CA ALA A 287 23.08 -4.48 -14.42
C ALA A 287 21.56 -4.56 -14.70
N VAL A 288 21.06 -5.74 -15.09
CA VAL A 288 19.61 -5.94 -15.27
C VAL A 288 18.85 -5.85 -13.94
N ILE A 289 19.37 -6.41 -12.85
CA ILE A 289 18.74 -6.28 -11.53
C ILE A 289 18.67 -4.81 -11.10
N ALA A 290 19.76 -4.04 -11.26
CA ALA A 290 19.78 -2.61 -10.96
C ALA A 290 18.76 -1.85 -11.82
N TRP A 291 18.68 -2.17 -13.11
CA TRP A 291 17.71 -1.56 -14.02
C TRP A 291 16.26 -1.87 -13.63
N LEU A 292 15.97 -3.11 -13.19
CA LEU A 292 14.64 -3.49 -12.73
C LEU A 292 14.26 -2.80 -11.41
N HIS A 293 15.21 -2.56 -10.50
CA HIS A 293 14.97 -1.76 -9.28
C HIS A 293 14.66 -0.30 -9.59
N PHE A 294 15.26 0.26 -10.65
CA PHE A 294 14.93 1.60 -11.12
C PHE A 294 13.57 1.65 -11.82
N LEU A 295 13.25 0.65 -12.65
CA LEU A 295 12.00 0.62 -13.42
C LEU A 295 10.77 0.31 -12.59
N GLU A 296 10.87 -0.55 -11.57
CA GLU A 296 9.73 -0.98 -10.76
C GLU A 296 8.89 0.18 -10.23
N PRO A 297 9.45 1.14 -9.47
CA PRO A 297 8.63 2.18 -8.86
C PRO A 297 8.01 3.10 -9.91
N LEU A 298 8.72 3.41 -10.99
CA LEU A 298 8.17 4.21 -12.10
C LEU A 298 6.98 3.51 -12.79
N ALA A 299 7.11 2.20 -13.05
CA ALA A 299 6.04 1.40 -13.63
C ALA A 299 4.84 1.30 -12.68
N ARG A 300 5.11 1.10 -11.39
CA ARG A 300 4.09 0.98 -10.34
C ARG A 300 3.32 2.28 -10.17
N ASP A 301 4.03 3.41 -10.08
CA ASP A 301 3.45 4.75 -9.94
C ASP A 301 2.64 5.12 -11.18
N TRP A 302 3.14 4.80 -12.38
CA TRP A 302 2.36 4.97 -13.61
C TRP A 302 1.04 4.19 -13.57
N GLY A 303 1.07 2.94 -13.11
CA GLY A 303 -0.12 2.13 -12.90
C GLY A 303 -1.09 2.73 -11.88
N ARG A 304 -0.58 3.22 -10.75
CA ARG A 304 -1.36 3.90 -9.69
C ARG A 304 -2.07 5.13 -10.23
N LEU A 305 -1.35 6.00 -10.93
CA LEU A 305 -1.89 7.21 -11.55
C LEU A 305 -2.99 6.87 -12.57
N LYS A 306 -2.73 5.88 -13.45
CA LYS A 306 -3.70 5.40 -14.42
C LYS A 306 -4.93 4.76 -13.77
N GLY A 307 -4.77 4.09 -12.63
CA GLY A 307 -5.84 3.53 -11.81
C GLY A 307 -6.64 4.56 -11.02
N GLY A 308 -6.28 5.85 -11.13
CA GLY A 308 -6.93 6.97 -10.46
C GLY A 308 -6.36 7.30 -9.08
N LEU A 309 -5.29 6.63 -8.63
CA LEU A 309 -4.56 7.01 -7.42
C LEU A 309 -3.63 8.18 -7.73
N THR A 310 -4.24 9.35 -7.84
CA THR A 310 -3.57 10.63 -8.06
C THR A 310 -3.54 11.43 -6.76
N PRO A 311 -2.55 12.32 -6.57
CA PRO A 311 -2.57 13.21 -5.41
C PRO A 311 -3.81 14.12 -5.38
N TRP A 312 -4.38 14.40 -6.55
CA TRP A 312 -5.62 15.14 -6.79
C TRP A 312 -6.66 14.25 -7.48
N ARG A 313 -7.62 13.67 -6.75
CA ARG A 313 -8.77 12.99 -7.36
C ARG A 313 -9.89 13.99 -7.65
N SER A 314 -10.23 14.16 -8.93
CA SER A 314 -11.32 15.06 -9.34
C SER A 314 -12.69 14.44 -9.06
N ALA A 315 -13.65 15.29 -8.70
CA ALA A 315 -15.05 14.98 -8.88
C ALA A 315 -15.44 15.05 -10.36
N SER A 316 -16.44 14.29 -10.77
CA SER A 316 -17.41 14.73 -11.78
C SER A 316 -18.63 15.34 -11.08
N PRO A 317 -19.41 16.18 -11.78
CA PRO A 317 -19.37 17.63 -11.79
C PRO A 317 -19.90 18.32 -10.52
N GLU A 318 -19.67 19.63 -10.45
CA GLU A 318 -19.96 20.59 -9.39
C GLU A 318 -21.30 20.40 -8.64
N VAL A 319 -21.25 19.83 -7.44
CA VAL A 319 -22.21 20.25 -6.41
C VAL A 319 -21.72 21.61 -5.92
N ARG A 320 -22.35 22.69 -6.40
CA ARG A 320 -22.13 24.02 -5.81
C ARG A 320 -22.56 23.94 -4.34
N PRO A 321 -21.63 24.08 -3.38
CA PRO A 321 -21.98 23.96 -1.99
C PRO A 321 -22.92 25.10 -1.61
N ARG A 322 -24.02 24.80 -0.91
CA ARG A 322 -24.85 25.85 -0.28
C ARG A 322 -23.94 26.68 0.63
N LEU A 323 -23.97 28.00 0.46
CA LEU A 323 -23.19 28.96 1.25
C LEU A 323 -23.70 28.92 2.69
N SER A 324 -22.84 28.53 3.64
CA SER A 324 -23.12 28.72 5.06
C SER A 324 -22.77 30.15 5.47
N SER A 325 -23.36 30.64 6.56
CA SER A 325 -23.13 31.99 7.11
C SER A 325 -21.70 32.25 7.61
N ARG A 326 -20.81 31.23 7.58
CA ARG A 326 -19.43 31.31 8.09
C ARG A 326 -18.40 31.03 6.99
N TRP A 327 -18.48 31.78 5.90
CA TRP A 327 -17.58 31.62 4.74
C TRP A 327 -16.09 31.69 5.10
N TRP A 328 -15.71 32.46 6.13
CA TRP A 328 -14.34 32.54 6.64
C TRP A 328 -13.80 31.20 7.16
N GLN A 329 -14.66 30.35 7.74
CA GLN A 329 -14.28 28.98 8.16
C GLN A 329 -13.97 28.08 6.95
N ARG A 330 -14.45 28.46 5.75
CA ARG A 330 -14.06 27.77 4.51
C ARG A 330 -12.66 28.13 4.04
N LEU A 331 -12.06 29.21 4.54
CA LEU A 331 -10.70 29.64 4.19
C LEU A 331 -9.61 29.12 5.15
N GLN A 332 -9.99 28.42 6.22
CA GLN A 332 -9.03 27.83 7.16
C GLN A 332 -8.52 26.49 6.64
N PRO A 333 -7.21 26.33 6.36
CA PRO A 333 -6.67 25.10 5.80
C PRO A 333 -6.40 24.02 6.85
N PHE A 334 -6.48 24.32 8.16
CA PHE A 334 -5.94 23.45 9.21
C PHE A 334 -6.95 22.50 9.85
N GLN A 335 -8.18 22.93 10.10
CA GLN A 335 -9.22 22.06 10.66
C GLN A 335 -10.62 22.65 10.45
N ARG A 336 -11.46 21.97 9.68
CA ARG A 336 -12.89 22.30 9.54
C ARG A 336 -13.73 21.29 10.30
N ARG A 337 -14.48 21.76 11.29
CA ARG A 337 -15.46 20.94 12.01
C ARG A 337 -16.85 21.28 11.49
N VAL A 338 -17.52 20.28 10.93
CA VAL A 338 -18.87 20.44 10.40
C VAL A 338 -19.79 19.52 11.17
N ARG A 339 -20.93 20.07 11.60
CA ARG A 339 -21.95 19.36 12.36
C ARG A 339 -23.22 19.27 11.54
N TRP A 340 -23.84 18.11 11.53
CA TRP A 340 -25.16 17.89 10.96
C TRP A 340 -26.01 17.12 11.94
N ASP A 341 -27.28 17.46 11.97
CA ASP A 341 -28.29 16.74 12.73
C ASP A 341 -29.32 16.21 11.73
N CYS A 342 -29.72 14.95 11.85
CA CYS A 342 -30.83 14.41 11.08
C CYS A 342 -31.81 13.67 11.99
N ARG A 343 -33.11 13.88 11.75
CA ARG A 343 -34.20 13.23 12.47
C ARG A 343 -34.80 12.15 11.59
N GLY A 344 -35.15 11.01 12.18
CA GLY A 344 -35.74 9.88 11.46
C GLY A 344 -36.22 8.79 12.42
N GLY A 345 -36.44 7.62 11.85
CA GLY A 345 -36.92 6.41 12.50
C GLY A 345 -35.81 5.40 12.82
N VAL A 346 -36.18 4.12 12.92
CA VAL A 346 -35.29 2.97 13.18
C VAL A 346 -34.26 2.78 12.07
N GLU A 347 -34.51 3.28 10.86
CA GLU A 347 -33.55 3.26 9.77
C GLU A 347 -32.25 4.03 10.09
N LEU A 348 -32.28 4.94 11.07
CA LEU A 348 -31.12 5.68 11.57
C LEU A 348 -30.31 4.92 12.65
N GLU A 349 -30.50 3.61 12.79
CA GLU A 349 -29.58 2.79 13.57
C GLU A 349 -28.13 2.98 13.08
N LYS A 350 -27.20 3.12 14.04
CA LYS A 350 -25.84 3.62 13.77
C LYS A 350 -25.13 2.79 12.70
N HIS A 351 -25.13 1.47 12.83
CA HIS A 351 -24.42 0.58 11.93
C HIS A 351 -24.99 0.65 10.50
N ALA A 352 -26.32 0.52 10.35
CA ALA A 352 -26.99 0.59 9.06
C ALA A 352 -26.81 1.95 8.37
N PHE A 353 -26.81 3.04 9.16
CA PHE A 353 -26.52 4.38 8.66
C PHE A 353 -25.08 4.49 8.13
N LEU A 354 -24.09 4.06 8.92
CA LEU A 354 -22.68 4.10 8.53
C LEU A 354 -22.40 3.25 7.29
N GLU A 355 -23.00 2.07 7.18
CA GLU A 355 -22.87 1.20 6.01
C GLU A 355 -23.42 1.85 4.72
N ARG A 356 -24.61 2.47 4.79
CA ARG A 356 -25.17 3.23 3.67
C ARG A 356 -24.31 4.44 3.31
N LEU A 357 -23.79 5.14 4.31
CA LEU A 357 -22.91 6.30 4.10
C LEU A 357 -21.60 5.88 3.42
N THR A 358 -20.98 4.78 3.88
CA THR A 358 -19.79 4.19 3.26
C THR A 358 -20.05 3.88 1.79
N ARG A 359 -21.17 3.25 1.45
CA ARG A 359 -21.56 2.98 0.05
C ARG A 359 -21.69 4.26 -0.79
N ARG A 360 -22.33 5.31 -0.26
CA ARG A 360 -22.49 6.61 -0.96
C ARG A 360 -21.16 7.33 -1.16
N LEU A 361 -20.32 7.36 -0.13
CA LEU A 361 -18.99 7.97 -0.20
C LEU A 361 -18.09 7.23 -1.20
N ALA A 362 -18.11 5.90 -1.19
CA ALA A 362 -17.40 5.06 -2.15
C ALA A 362 -17.88 5.31 -3.60
N ALA A 363 -19.20 5.41 -3.82
CA ALA A 363 -19.78 5.75 -5.13
C ALA A 363 -19.32 7.12 -5.66
N ARG A 364 -18.94 8.04 -4.76
CA ARG A 364 -18.38 9.37 -5.10
C ARG A 364 -16.85 9.38 -5.25
N GLY A 365 -16.22 8.21 -5.20
CA GLY A 365 -14.78 8.04 -5.33
C GLY A 365 -14.00 8.39 -4.06
N CYS A 366 -14.67 8.44 -2.90
CA CYS A 366 -13.98 8.52 -1.62
C CYS A 366 -13.51 7.12 -1.23
N ALA A 367 -12.29 7.02 -0.77
CA ALA A 367 -11.82 5.84 -0.09
C ALA A 367 -12.25 5.97 1.38
N VAL A 368 -13.13 5.07 1.85
CA VAL A 368 -13.69 5.05 3.22
C VAL A 368 -13.18 3.86 4.02
N GLY A 369 -12.59 4.12 5.18
CA GLY A 369 -12.12 3.12 6.14
C GLY A 369 -12.92 3.20 7.42
N TRP A 370 -13.20 2.04 8.02
CA TRP A 370 -13.86 1.94 9.31
C TRP A 370 -12.84 1.99 10.43
N ASN A 371 -13.25 2.54 11.57
CA ASN A 371 -12.45 2.43 12.78
C ASN A 371 -12.60 1.01 13.35
N ALA A 372 -11.52 0.24 13.32
CA ALA A 372 -11.44 -1.08 13.96
C ALA A 372 -10.97 -1.01 15.42
N GLU A 373 -10.58 0.17 15.91
CA GLU A 373 -9.91 0.38 17.19
C GLU A 373 -10.69 1.35 18.09
N TRP A 374 -10.18 1.57 19.31
CA TRP A 374 -10.72 2.47 20.33
C TRP A 374 -10.54 3.98 20.04
N GLN A 375 -10.41 4.36 18.77
CA GLN A 375 -10.20 5.77 18.38
C GLN A 375 -11.51 6.59 18.41
N ASP A 376 -11.41 7.91 18.59
CA ASP A 376 -12.57 8.81 18.73
C ASP A 376 -13.22 9.22 17.38
N TRP A 377 -13.43 8.26 16.48
CA TRP A 377 -14.11 8.45 15.20
C TRP A 377 -14.69 7.11 14.71
N ASP A 378 -15.72 7.14 13.86
CA ASP A 378 -16.36 5.94 13.31
C ASP A 378 -15.85 5.61 11.90
N LEU A 379 -15.81 6.62 11.03
CA LEU A 379 -15.30 6.50 9.66
C LEU A 379 -14.17 7.48 9.41
N LYS A 380 -13.14 7.03 8.70
CA LYS A 380 -12.10 7.87 8.13
C LYS A 380 -12.19 7.77 6.62
N PHE A 381 -12.28 8.90 5.92
CA PHE A 381 -12.36 8.88 4.47
C PHE A 381 -11.55 9.99 3.82
N ARG A 382 -11.12 9.74 2.60
CA ARG A 382 -10.32 10.66 1.79
C ARG A 382 -10.68 10.53 0.32
N ARG A 383 -10.34 11.55 -0.46
CA ARG A 383 -10.48 11.51 -1.93
C ARG A 383 -9.12 11.49 -2.60
N GLY A 384 -8.23 12.41 -2.26
CA GLY A 384 -6.83 12.42 -2.70
C GLY A 384 -5.82 12.38 -1.56
N ALA A 385 -4.59 12.80 -1.86
CA ALA A 385 -3.48 12.84 -0.90
C ALA A 385 -3.47 14.11 -0.03
N LEU A 386 -4.30 15.11 -0.37
CA LEU A 386 -4.21 16.45 0.21
C LEU A 386 -5.09 16.69 1.44
N GLY A 387 -6.18 15.92 1.58
CA GLY A 387 -7.14 16.09 2.67
C GLY A 387 -7.68 14.76 3.15
N GLU A 388 -7.92 14.68 4.46
CA GLU A 388 -8.62 13.56 5.09
C GLU A 388 -9.75 14.09 5.97
N ALA A 389 -10.79 13.28 6.12
CA ALA A 389 -11.92 13.56 6.97
C ALA A 389 -12.17 12.38 7.92
N THR A 390 -12.49 12.72 9.16
CA THR A 390 -12.92 11.76 10.18
C THR A 390 -14.35 12.11 10.57
N LEU A 391 -15.22 11.11 10.61
CA LEU A 391 -16.63 11.25 10.95
C LEU A 391 -16.88 10.52 12.25
N LYS A 392 -17.57 11.19 13.17
CA LYS A 392 -18.15 10.62 14.38
C LYS A 392 -19.66 10.77 14.33
N VAL A 393 -20.37 9.70 14.67
CA VAL A 393 -21.82 9.58 14.66
C VAL A 393 -22.30 9.18 16.05
N VAL A 394 -23.25 9.96 16.56
CA VAL A 394 -23.99 9.69 17.80
C VAL A 394 -25.46 9.55 17.43
N VAL A 395 -26.13 8.55 18.00
CA VAL A 395 -27.57 8.33 17.82
C VAL A 395 -28.25 8.54 19.17
N GLU A 396 -29.17 9.49 19.22
CA GLU A 396 -30.03 9.75 20.37
C GLU A 396 -31.40 9.09 20.17
N HIS A 397 -31.85 8.35 21.18
CA HIS A 397 -33.14 7.68 21.17
C HIS A 397 -34.19 8.59 21.84
N LEU A 398 -35.13 9.11 21.05
CA LEU A 398 -36.15 10.07 21.51
C LEU A 398 -37.48 9.39 21.91
N GLY A 399 -37.45 8.07 22.14
CA GLY A 399 -38.63 7.24 22.42
C GLY A 399 -39.32 6.67 21.18
N GLY A 400 -39.83 5.44 21.30
CA GLY A 400 -40.45 4.71 20.18
C GLY A 400 -39.50 4.52 18.98
N PRO A 401 -39.97 4.68 17.73
CA PRO A 401 -39.12 4.57 16.55
C PRO A 401 -38.24 5.81 16.34
N ARG A 402 -38.45 6.92 17.07
CA ARG A 402 -37.79 8.20 16.78
C ARG A 402 -36.30 8.15 17.16
N ARG A 403 -35.47 8.61 16.24
CA ARG A 403 -34.02 8.74 16.39
C ARG A 403 -33.58 10.13 15.95
N LEU A 404 -32.60 10.70 16.67
CA LEU A 404 -31.87 11.89 16.27
C LEU A 404 -30.40 11.51 16.09
N LEU A 405 -29.92 11.58 14.86
CA LEU A 405 -28.51 11.34 14.56
C LEU A 405 -27.77 12.67 14.59
N ARG A 406 -26.63 12.70 15.27
CA ARG A 406 -25.69 13.82 15.27
C ARG A 406 -24.38 13.37 14.64
N LEU A 407 -23.96 14.11 13.63
CA LEU A 407 -22.73 13.86 12.90
C LEU A 407 -21.75 14.99 13.17
N LEU A 408 -20.52 14.62 13.50
CA LEU A 408 -19.38 15.53 13.54
C LEU A 408 -18.34 15.03 12.53
N THR A 409 -18.15 15.78 11.45
CA THR A 409 -16.98 15.55 10.58
C THR A 409 -15.89 16.56 10.91
N THR A 410 -14.69 16.05 11.16
CA THR A 410 -13.46 16.83 11.23
C THR A 410 -12.66 16.61 9.96
N ILE A 411 -12.55 17.66 9.14
CA ILE A 411 -11.78 17.68 7.90
C ILE A 411 -10.46 18.39 8.16
N ARG A 412 -9.35 17.79 7.76
CA ARG A 412 -8.00 18.33 7.96
C ARG A 412 -7.10 18.01 6.77
N PRO A 413 -6.05 18.82 6.53
CA PRO A 413 -5.04 18.47 5.57
C PRO A 413 -4.33 17.20 6.06
N THR A 414 -3.81 16.40 5.14
CA THR A 414 -3.01 15.25 5.55
C THR A 414 -1.72 15.72 6.23
N ARG A 415 -1.18 14.91 7.14
CA ARG A 415 0.07 15.25 7.84
C ARG A 415 1.18 15.64 6.85
N THR A 416 1.28 14.94 5.72
CA THR A 416 2.27 15.24 4.69
C THR A 416 2.17 16.66 4.18
N VAL A 417 0.96 17.15 3.87
CA VAL A 417 0.75 18.55 3.44
C VAL A 417 1.21 19.52 4.52
N SER A 418 0.87 19.28 5.79
CA SER A 418 1.31 20.14 6.89
C SER A 418 2.84 20.16 7.05
N TRP A 419 3.50 19.00 6.92
CA TRP A 419 4.97 18.92 6.94
C TRP A 419 5.59 19.65 5.75
N THR A 420 5.04 19.50 4.54
CA THR A 420 5.53 20.17 3.34
C THR A 420 5.39 21.70 3.45
N GLN A 421 4.26 22.19 3.95
CA GLN A 421 4.06 23.62 4.22
C GLN A 421 5.09 24.14 5.25
N GLY A 422 5.29 23.42 6.35
CA GLY A 422 6.28 23.77 7.37
C GLY A 422 7.72 23.80 6.82
N LEU A 423 8.10 22.80 6.01
CA LEU A 423 9.40 22.75 5.36
C LEU A 423 9.61 23.88 4.36
N LEU A 424 8.60 24.21 3.55
CA LEU A 424 8.67 25.34 2.61
C LEU A 424 8.78 26.68 3.32
N LEU A 425 8.02 26.87 4.41
CA LEU A 425 8.10 28.07 5.23
C LEU A 425 9.50 28.21 5.85
N ALA A 426 10.01 27.15 6.46
CA ALA A 426 11.35 27.12 7.04
C ALA A 426 12.44 27.38 5.99
N SER A 427 12.28 26.80 4.80
CA SER A 427 13.20 27.03 3.67
C SER A 427 13.15 28.48 3.19
N GLY A 428 11.96 29.08 3.10
CA GLY A 428 11.80 30.49 2.75
C GLY A 428 12.45 31.43 3.76
N ILE A 429 12.27 31.17 5.06
CA ILE A 429 12.91 31.93 6.15
C ILE A 429 14.44 31.80 6.06
N ALA A 430 14.95 30.59 5.87
CA ALA A 430 16.39 30.35 5.75
C ALA A 430 16.98 31.08 4.53
N LEU A 431 16.37 30.97 3.34
CA LEU A 431 16.85 31.65 2.13
C LEU A 431 16.82 33.18 2.27
N GLY A 432 15.78 33.71 2.93
CA GLY A 432 15.70 35.13 3.27
C GLY A 432 16.82 35.57 4.21
N ALA A 433 17.15 34.76 5.22
CA ALA A 433 18.26 35.03 6.13
C ALA A 433 19.64 35.01 5.43
N PHE A 434 19.80 34.25 4.35
CA PHE A 434 21.00 34.21 3.52
C PHE A 434 21.00 35.24 2.36
N GLY A 435 20.06 36.20 2.35
CA GLY A 435 20.03 37.30 1.37
C GLY A 435 19.62 36.89 -0.05
N GLN A 436 19.04 35.70 -0.24
CA GLN A 436 18.58 35.26 -1.55
C GLN A 436 17.12 35.66 -1.77
N HIS A 437 16.89 36.68 -2.62
CA HIS A 437 15.54 37.17 -2.93
C HIS A 437 14.87 36.50 -4.13
N LEU A 438 15.63 35.84 -5.01
CA LEU A 438 15.11 35.18 -6.22
C LEU A 438 14.08 34.04 -5.97
N PRO A 439 14.15 33.23 -4.89
CA PRO A 439 13.19 32.13 -4.68
C PRO A 439 11.88 32.55 -3.98
N LEU A 440 11.75 33.78 -3.49
CA LEU A 440 10.57 34.25 -2.74
C LEU A 440 9.26 34.18 -3.54
N PRO A 441 9.19 34.62 -4.81
CA PRO A 441 7.97 34.51 -5.61
C PRO A 441 7.56 33.06 -5.85
N VAL A 442 8.53 32.17 -6.12
CA VAL A 442 8.28 30.75 -6.36
C VAL A 442 7.78 30.05 -5.09
N ILE A 443 8.43 30.30 -3.95
CA ILE A 443 8.00 29.78 -2.65
C ILE A 443 6.61 30.31 -2.28
N SER A 444 6.33 31.59 -2.56
CA SER A 444 5.01 32.19 -2.33
C SER A 444 3.93 31.56 -3.20
N ILE A 445 4.20 31.30 -4.49
CA ILE A 445 3.27 30.59 -5.39
C ILE A 445 3.03 29.16 -4.90
N LEU A 446 4.08 28.44 -4.49
CA LEU A 446 3.97 27.08 -3.97
C LEU A 446 3.19 27.04 -2.65
N LEU A 447 3.45 27.97 -1.74
CA LEU A 447 2.70 28.11 -0.49
C LEU A 447 1.23 28.47 -0.75
N ALA A 448 0.96 29.39 -1.67
CA ALA A 448 -0.40 29.73 -2.09
C ALA A 448 -1.10 28.50 -2.69
N ALA A 449 -0.45 27.76 -3.58
CA ALA A 449 -1.00 26.52 -4.14
C ALA A 449 -1.27 25.47 -3.06
N LEU A 450 -0.33 25.26 -2.13
CA LEU A 450 -0.49 24.36 -0.98
C LEU A 450 -1.46 24.90 0.08
N TRP A 451 -1.90 26.14 -0.02
CA TRP A 451 -2.95 26.73 0.83
C TRP A 451 -4.33 26.56 0.19
N PHE A 452 -4.48 26.90 -1.09
CA PHE A 452 -5.74 26.83 -1.81
C PHE A 452 -6.16 25.39 -2.16
N THR A 453 -5.20 24.51 -2.47
CA THR A 453 -5.53 23.13 -2.88
C THR A 453 -6.14 22.29 -1.76
N PRO A 454 -5.65 22.31 -0.49
CA PRO A 454 -6.32 21.61 0.61
C PRO A 454 -7.66 22.22 0.96
N ILE A 455 -7.84 23.54 0.82
CA ILE A 455 -9.14 24.21 1.03
C ILE A 455 -10.18 23.70 0.02
N ARG A 456 -9.78 23.59 -1.26
CA ARG A 456 -10.64 23.05 -2.31
C ARG A 456 -10.98 21.59 -2.03
N GLU A 457 -10.02 20.80 -1.59
CA GLU A 457 -10.22 19.39 -1.24
C GLU A 457 -11.11 19.22 -0.01
N ALA A 458 -10.91 20.03 1.03
CA ALA A 458 -11.75 20.03 2.22
C ALA A 458 -13.22 20.36 1.89
N SER A 459 -13.43 21.31 0.98
CA SER A 459 -14.76 21.67 0.50
C SER A 459 -15.42 20.56 -0.31
N ARG A 460 -14.63 19.77 -1.06
CA ARG A 460 -15.11 18.58 -1.76
C ARG A 460 -15.47 17.44 -0.81
N LEU A 461 -14.66 17.22 0.23
CA LEU A 461 -14.94 16.21 1.26
C LEU A 461 -16.22 16.56 2.03
N GLU A 462 -16.40 17.83 2.40
CA GLU A 462 -17.63 18.32 3.03
C GLU A 462 -18.86 18.07 2.14
N ALA A 463 -18.78 18.42 0.85
CA ALA A 463 -19.86 18.21 -0.11
C ALA A 463 -20.20 16.73 -0.30
N ALA A 464 -19.21 15.83 -0.22
CA ALA A 464 -19.42 14.39 -0.35
C ALA A 464 -20.21 13.79 0.82
N VAL A 465 -20.07 14.36 2.03
CA VAL A 465 -20.83 13.95 3.23
C VAL A 465 -22.24 14.55 3.24
N GLN A 466 -22.41 15.78 2.75
CA GLN A 466 -23.70 16.47 2.75
C GLN A 466 -24.73 15.90 1.78
N ALA A 467 -24.26 15.44 0.62
CA ALA A 467 -25.10 14.86 -0.43
C ALA A 467 -25.40 13.37 -0.19
#